data_AF-A0A9X3F3T0-F1
#
_entry.id   AF-A0A9X3F3T0-F1
#
_cell.length_a   1.000
_cell.length_b   1.000
_cell.length_c   1.000
_cell.angle_alpha   90.00
_cell.angle_beta   90.00
_cell.angle_gamma   90.00
#
_symmetry.space_group_name_H-M   'P 1'
#
loop_
_entity.id
_entity.type
_entity.pdbx_description
1 polymer ?
#
loop_
_entity_poly.entity_id
_entity_poly.type
_entity_poly.pdbx_seq_one_letter_code
_entity_poly.pdbx_strand_id
1 'polypeptide(L)'
;MWNSARRRLVGYIPAPDASPELVARLARQPADELLDLVCDPRETWWRRRPCALALRGRVPPAGVPRLIARVRDVKDVAEVRRAILEALGDAELGPHAGELLEWLRAARSPRSVTTCRRRSCSPARACATPRPRRSSRGSPPIHGRTGGSPARPPSTS
;
A
#
# COMPACT_ATOMS: atom_id res chain seq x y z
N MET A 1 -22.27 4.15 11.24
CA MET A 1 -22.49 3.02 12.17
C MET A 1 -21.42 1.96 11.87
N TRP A 2 -20.52 1.70 12.81
CA TRP A 2 -19.37 0.80 12.59
C TRP A 2 -19.85 -0.65 12.77
N ASN A 3 -20.04 -1.40 11.68
CA ASN A 3 -20.59 -2.76 11.76
C ASN A 3 -19.62 -3.69 12.53
N SER A 4 -20.14 -4.45 13.50
CA SER A 4 -19.37 -5.41 14.30
C SER A 4 -18.65 -6.47 13.47
N ALA A 5 -19.15 -6.74 12.27
CA ALA A 5 -18.50 -7.40 11.14
C ALA A 5 -17.07 -6.88 10.86
N ARG A 6 -16.95 -5.57 10.64
CA ARG A 6 -15.69 -4.89 10.31
C ARG A 6 -14.66 -5.02 11.43
N ARG A 7 -15.09 -4.93 12.69
CA ARG A 7 -14.19 -5.14 13.85
C ARG A 7 -13.65 -6.58 13.90
N ARG A 8 -14.46 -7.57 13.54
CA ARG A 8 -14.02 -8.97 13.45
C ARG A 8 -12.99 -9.15 12.35
N LEU A 9 -13.26 -8.63 11.15
CA LEU A 9 -12.38 -8.74 9.98
C LEU A 9 -11.01 -8.08 10.19
N VAL A 10 -10.98 -6.90 10.82
CA VAL A 10 -9.73 -6.19 11.15
C VAL A 10 -8.82 -7.00 12.09
N GLY A 11 -9.40 -7.83 12.97
CA GLY A 11 -8.64 -8.72 13.86
C GLY A 11 -7.99 -9.91 13.14
N TYR A 12 -8.50 -10.32 11.98
CA TYR A 12 -7.97 -11.46 11.22
C TYR A 12 -6.73 -11.11 10.36
N ILE A 13 -6.40 -9.83 10.20
CA ILE A 13 -5.26 -9.36 9.39
C ILE A 13 -4.34 -8.51 10.28
N PRO A 14 -3.51 -9.14 11.13
CA PRO A 14 -2.65 -8.41 12.07
C PRO A 14 -1.37 -7.87 11.40
N ALA A 15 -0.96 -8.43 10.26
CA ALA A 15 0.28 -8.10 9.56
C ALA A 15 0.04 -8.03 8.04
N PRO A 16 0.95 -7.41 7.27
CA PRO A 16 0.93 -7.45 5.81
C PRO A 16 1.17 -8.88 5.34
N ASP A 17 0.09 -9.64 5.27
CA ASP A 17 0.06 -11.00 4.80
C ASP A 17 -1.01 -11.09 3.70
N ALA A 18 -0.63 -11.72 2.59
CA ALA A 18 -1.53 -12.06 1.51
C ALA A 18 -1.44 -13.56 1.22
N SER A 19 -1.09 -14.34 2.25
CA SER A 19 -0.99 -15.79 2.18
C SER A 19 -2.30 -16.38 1.64
N PRO A 20 -2.21 -17.43 0.81
CA PRO A 20 -3.38 -18.10 0.28
C PRO A 20 -4.28 -18.63 1.40
N GLU A 21 -3.74 -19.00 2.56
CA GLU A 21 -4.47 -19.41 3.75
C GLU A 21 -5.32 -18.28 4.32
N LEU A 22 -4.77 -17.06 4.41
CA LEU A 22 -5.52 -15.89 4.83
C LEU A 22 -6.63 -15.56 3.85
N VAL A 23 -6.34 -15.58 2.55
CA VAL A 23 -7.34 -15.33 1.51
C VAL A 23 -8.46 -16.37 1.58
N ALA A 24 -8.13 -17.66 1.74
CA ALA A 24 -9.10 -18.73 1.88
C ALA A 24 -9.98 -18.57 3.15
N ARG A 25 -9.39 -18.10 4.26
CA ARG A 25 -10.14 -17.79 5.49
C ARG A 25 -11.08 -16.59 5.29
N LEU A 26 -10.63 -15.54 4.63
CA LEU A 26 -11.45 -14.37 4.29
C LEU A 26 -12.56 -14.73 3.29
N ALA A 27 -12.31 -15.67 2.37
CA ALA A 27 -13.32 -16.18 1.45
C ALA A 27 -14.47 -16.95 2.13
N ARG A 28 -14.42 -17.17 3.45
CA ARG A 28 -15.57 -17.69 4.23
C ARG A 28 -16.44 -16.59 4.83
N GLN A 29 -15.99 -15.34 4.79
CA GLN A 29 -16.71 -14.18 5.29
C GLN A 29 -17.73 -13.71 4.24
N PRO A 30 -18.77 -12.95 4.59
CA PRO A 30 -19.77 -12.46 3.64
C PRO A 30 -19.20 -11.40 2.68
N ALA A 31 -19.69 -11.39 1.43
CA ALA A 31 -19.09 -10.61 0.35
C ALA A 31 -19.28 -9.12 0.54
N ASP A 32 -20.42 -8.71 1.07
CA ASP A 32 -20.72 -7.30 1.34
C ASP A 32 -19.76 -6.70 2.37
N GLU A 33 -19.39 -7.46 3.40
CA GLU A 33 -18.45 -7.00 4.42
C GLU A 33 -17.02 -6.86 3.88
N LEU A 34 -16.58 -7.80 3.04
CA LEU A 34 -15.31 -7.70 2.34
C LEU A 34 -15.30 -6.51 1.38
N LEU A 35 -16.40 -6.27 0.67
CA LEU A 35 -16.53 -5.17 -0.26
C LEU A 35 -16.45 -3.81 0.44
N ASP A 36 -17.13 -3.66 1.58
CA ASP A 36 -17.04 -2.44 2.38
C ASP A 36 -15.61 -2.17 2.88
N LEU A 37 -14.86 -3.21 3.25
CA LEU A 37 -13.44 -3.06 3.63
C LEU A 37 -12.56 -2.66 2.45
N VAL A 38 -12.73 -3.32 1.29
CA VAL A 38 -11.95 -3.04 0.08
C VAL A 38 -12.18 -1.60 -0.40
N CYS A 39 -13.42 -1.13 -0.32
CA CYS A 39 -13.81 0.21 -0.77
C CYS A 39 -13.52 1.32 0.24
N ASP A 40 -13.11 1.03 1.48
CA ASP A 40 -12.80 2.05 2.47
C ASP A 40 -11.35 2.57 2.30
N PRO A 41 -11.15 3.84 1.88
CA PRO A 41 -9.82 4.41 1.72
C PRO A 41 -9.09 4.65 3.05
N ARG A 42 -9.78 4.61 4.19
CA ARG A 42 -9.18 4.75 5.52
C ARG A 42 -8.49 3.46 6.00
N GLU A 43 -8.81 2.33 5.38
CA GLU A 43 -8.16 1.06 5.69
C GLU A 43 -6.81 0.97 4.98
N THR A 44 -5.83 0.39 5.67
CA THR A 44 -4.50 0.25 5.10
C THR A 44 -4.51 -0.74 3.94
N TRP A 45 -3.74 -0.46 2.91
CA TRP A 45 -3.72 -1.23 1.66
C TRP A 45 -3.47 -2.73 1.86
N TRP A 46 -2.67 -3.11 2.85
CA TRP A 46 -2.34 -4.50 3.18
C TRP A 46 -3.50 -5.28 3.82
N ARG A 47 -4.52 -4.60 4.33
CA ARG A 47 -5.79 -5.22 4.75
C ARG A 47 -6.79 -5.29 3.60
N ARG A 48 -6.82 -4.25 2.77
CA ARG A 48 -7.72 -4.16 1.61
C ARG A 48 -7.38 -5.19 0.54
N ARG A 49 -6.09 -5.43 0.28
CA ARG A 49 -5.61 -6.36 -0.75
C ARG A 49 -6.11 -7.81 -0.57
N PRO A 50 -5.89 -8.50 0.56
CA PRO A 50 -6.36 -9.89 0.72
C PRO A 50 -7.89 -9.99 0.73
N CYS A 51 -8.62 -8.97 1.20
CA CYS A 51 -10.07 -8.91 1.08
C CYS A 51 -10.52 -8.81 -0.40
N ALA A 52 -9.82 -8.05 -1.23
CA ALA A 52 -10.11 -7.97 -2.66
C ALA A 52 -9.85 -9.32 -3.35
N LEU A 53 -8.74 -10.00 -3.02
CA LEU A 53 -8.46 -11.35 -3.54
C LEU A 53 -9.53 -12.37 -3.11
N ALA A 54 -10.02 -12.26 -1.87
CA ALA A 54 -11.08 -13.13 -1.36
C ALA A 54 -12.46 -12.89 -2.02
N LEU A 55 -12.65 -11.78 -2.73
CA LEU A 55 -13.86 -11.48 -3.50
C LEU A 55 -13.89 -12.12 -4.89
N ARG A 56 -12.81 -12.78 -5.31
CA ARG A 56 -12.68 -13.40 -6.64
C ARG A 56 -13.80 -14.39 -6.92
N GLY A 57 -14.54 -14.18 -8.01
CA GLY A 57 -15.67 -15.03 -8.43
C GLY A 57 -16.96 -14.87 -7.60
N ARG A 58 -17.00 -13.91 -6.67
CA ARG A 58 -18.12 -13.71 -5.73
C ARG A 58 -18.40 -12.25 -5.44
N VAL A 59 -18.13 -11.39 -6.41
CA VAL A 59 -18.44 -9.96 -6.34
C VAL A 59 -19.97 -9.78 -6.49
N PRO A 60 -20.66 -9.18 -5.52
CA PRO A 60 -22.08 -8.87 -5.67
C PRO A 60 -22.28 -7.90 -6.83
N PRO A 61 -23.29 -8.08 -7.71
CA PRO A 61 -23.54 -7.18 -8.84
C PRO A 61 -23.68 -5.70 -8.41
N ALA A 62 -24.35 -5.45 -7.29
CA ALA A 62 -24.50 -4.11 -6.71
C ALA A 62 -23.17 -3.47 -6.27
N GLY A 63 -22.14 -4.29 -6.04
CA GLY A 63 -20.80 -3.88 -5.63
C GLY A 63 -19.86 -3.51 -6.78
N VAL A 64 -20.16 -3.98 -8.00
CA VAL A 64 -19.31 -3.79 -9.19
C VAL A 64 -19.02 -2.29 -9.47
N PRO A 65 -20.01 -1.37 -9.46
CA PRO A 65 -19.74 0.05 -9.68
C PRO A 65 -18.79 0.67 -8.63
N ARG A 66 -18.92 0.25 -7.36
CA ARG A 66 -18.05 0.74 -6.27
C ARG A 66 -16.61 0.29 -6.45
N LEU A 67 -16.40 -0.96 -6.90
CA LEU A 67 -15.08 -1.50 -7.20
C LEU A 67 -14.45 -0.85 -8.45
N ILE A 68 -15.23 -0.63 -9.50
CA ILE A 68 -14.77 0.09 -10.71
C ILE A 68 -14.33 1.51 -10.35
N ALA A 69 -15.08 2.23 -9.51
CA ALA A 69 -14.70 3.57 -9.05
C ALA A 69 -13.34 3.57 -8.32
N ARG A 70 -13.03 2.53 -7.54
CA ARG A 70 -11.72 2.38 -6.87
C ARG A 70 -10.59 2.07 -7.84
N VAL A 71 -10.83 1.20 -8.82
CA VAL A 71 -9.83 0.88 -9.87
C VAL A 71 -9.46 2.12 -10.69
N ARG A 72 -10.43 3.01 -10.93
CA ARG A 72 -10.24 4.28 -11.64
C ARG A 72 -9.53 5.35 -10.82
N ASP A 73 -9.52 5.24 -9.49
CA ASP A 73 -8.84 6.18 -8.62
C ASP A 73 -7.31 5.99 -8.72
N VAL A 74 -6.66 6.89 -9.47
CA VAL A 74 -5.21 6.86 -9.68
C VAL A 74 -4.40 7.16 -8.41
N LYS A 75 -5.04 7.69 -7.36
CA LYS A 75 -4.41 7.93 -6.06
C LYS A 75 -4.44 6.70 -5.15
N ASP A 76 -5.23 5.69 -5.51
CA ASP A 76 -5.29 4.44 -4.76
C ASP A 76 -4.07 3.55 -5.04
N VAL A 77 -3.79 2.64 -4.12
CA VAL A 77 -2.60 1.79 -4.16
C VAL A 77 -2.70 0.78 -5.32
N ALA A 78 -1.64 0.71 -6.14
CA ALA A 78 -1.63 -0.09 -7.37
C ALA A 78 -1.90 -1.59 -7.10
N GLU A 79 -1.39 -2.13 -6.00
CA GLU A 79 -1.59 -3.50 -5.55
C GLU A 79 -3.06 -3.79 -5.23
N VAL A 80 -3.76 -2.84 -4.62
CA VAL A 80 -5.19 -2.96 -4.32
C VAL A 80 -6.00 -2.87 -5.61
N ARG A 81 -5.68 -1.93 -6.49
CA ARG A 81 -6.32 -1.78 -7.81
C ARG A 81 -6.17 -3.05 -8.65
N ARG A 82 -4.99 -3.68 -8.64
CA ARG A 82 -4.74 -4.95 -9.31
C ARG A 82 -5.56 -6.09 -8.71
N ALA A 83 -5.58 -6.22 -7.39
CA ALA A 83 -6.38 -7.26 -6.72
C ALA A 83 -7.89 -7.10 -6.99
N ILE A 84 -8.39 -5.87 -7.06
CA ILE A 84 -9.78 -5.60 -7.45
C ILE A 84 -10.03 -5.99 -8.91
N LEU A 85 -9.11 -5.67 -9.83
CA LEU A 85 -9.22 -6.07 -11.23
C LEU A 85 -9.22 -7.60 -11.39
N GLU A 86 -8.40 -8.31 -10.62
CA GLU A 86 -8.42 -9.78 -10.58
C GLU A 86 -9.78 -10.29 -10.10
N ALA A 87 -10.34 -9.72 -9.02
CA ALA A 87 -11.65 -10.11 -8.53
C ALA A 87 -12.80 -9.84 -9.53
N LEU A 88 -12.72 -8.72 -10.26
CA LEU A 88 -13.68 -8.34 -11.30
C LEU A 88 -13.53 -9.20 -12.56
N GLY A 89 -12.33 -9.70 -12.86
CA GLY A 89 -12.07 -10.57 -14.02
C GLY A 89 -12.78 -11.91 -13.96
N ASP A 90 -12.98 -12.45 -12.76
CA ASP A 90 -13.72 -13.70 -12.53
C ASP A 90 -15.19 -13.46 -12.15
N ALA A 91 -15.65 -12.20 -12.08
CA ALA A 91 -17.01 -11.86 -11.71
C ALA A 91 -17.94 -11.74 -12.94
N GLU A 92 -19.23 -12.00 -12.73
CA GLU A 92 -20.26 -11.66 -13.72
C GLU A 92 -20.48 -10.14 -13.72
N LEU A 93 -19.77 -9.47 -14.62
CA LEU A 93 -19.79 -8.00 -14.74
C LEU A 93 -21.08 -7.44 -15.36
N GLY A 94 -21.86 -8.29 -16.05
CA GLY A 94 -23.10 -7.91 -16.72
C GLY A 94 -22.96 -6.63 -17.57
N PRO A 95 -23.81 -5.61 -17.37
CA PRO A 95 -23.80 -4.37 -18.17
C PRO A 95 -22.52 -3.51 -17.97
N HIS A 96 -21.77 -3.73 -16.88
CA HIS A 96 -20.57 -2.95 -16.57
C HIS A 96 -19.31 -3.47 -17.28
N ALA A 97 -19.37 -4.65 -17.91
CA ALA A 97 -18.24 -5.23 -18.62
C ALA A 97 -17.72 -4.32 -19.74
N GLY A 98 -18.64 -3.75 -20.54
CA GLY A 98 -18.29 -2.84 -21.63
C GLY A 98 -17.58 -1.59 -21.12
N GLU A 99 -18.14 -0.95 -20.09
CA GLU A 99 -17.59 0.27 -19.48
C GLU A 99 -16.19 0.06 -18.87
N LEU A 100 -15.96 -1.10 -18.25
CA LEU A 100 -14.65 -1.47 -17.71
C LEU A 100 -13.64 -1.74 -18.82
N LEU A 101 -14.03 -2.47 -19.87
CA LEU A 101 -13.16 -2.78 -21.01
C LEU A 101 -12.78 -1.52 -21.79
N GLU A 102 -13.72 -0.61 -22.02
CA GLU A 102 -13.44 0.68 -22.65
C GLU A 102 -12.44 1.49 -21.84
N TRP A 103 -12.63 1.56 -20.52
CA TRP A 103 -11.68 2.23 -19.64
C TRP A 103 -10.30 1.56 -19.68
N LEU A 104 -10.21 0.23 -19.65
CA LEU A 104 -8.93 -0.50 -19.73
C LEU A 104 -8.21 -0.25 -21.06
N ARG A 105 -8.95 -0.21 -22.18
CA ARG A 105 -8.39 0.13 -23.50
C ARG A 105 -7.88 1.57 -23.53
N ALA A 106 -8.64 2.51 -22.96
CA ALA A 106 -8.22 3.91 -22.84
C ALA A 106 -6.97 4.06 -21.95
N ALA A 107 -6.89 3.34 -20.83
CA ALA A 107 -5.75 3.33 -19.94
C ALA A 107 -4.50 2.68 -20.55
N ARG A 108 -4.67 1.69 -21.43
CA ARG A 108 -3.59 1.01 -22.15
C ARG A 108 -3.02 1.86 -23.29
N SER A 109 -3.75 2.85 -23.79
CA SER A 109 -3.24 3.78 -24.79
C SER A 109 -2.37 4.84 -24.11
N PRO A 110 -1.04 4.86 -24.30
CA PRO A 110 -0.17 5.86 -23.68
C PRO A 110 -0.37 7.28 -24.23
N ARG A 111 -1.37 7.52 -25.08
CA ARG A 111 -1.60 8.82 -25.75
C ARG A 111 -2.39 9.84 -24.93
N SER A 112 -2.73 9.57 -23.68
CA SER A 112 -3.50 10.49 -22.82
C SER A 112 -2.80 10.92 -21.53
N VAL A 113 -1.53 10.53 -21.29
CA VAL A 113 -0.74 11.03 -20.15
C VAL A 113 -0.04 12.38 -20.40
N THR A 114 -0.28 13.02 -21.55
CA THR A 114 0.28 14.35 -21.82
C THR A 114 -0.77 15.43 -21.61
N THR A 115 -0.97 15.88 -20.36
CA THR A 115 -1.25 17.29 -20.00
C THR A 115 -1.34 17.51 -18.47
N CYS A 116 -0.28 17.15 -17.74
CA CYS A 116 0.21 18.06 -16.70
C CYS A 116 1.27 18.98 -17.33
N ARG A 117 0.82 19.82 -18.28
CA ARG A 117 1.65 20.89 -18.84
C ARG A 117 1.73 22.01 -17.81
N ARG A 118 2.84 22.03 -17.08
CA ARG A 118 3.76 23.18 -17.04
C ARG A 118 3.08 24.55 -17.34
N ARG A 119 2.42 25.12 -16.33
CA ARG A 119 2.25 26.57 -16.07
C ARG A 119 2.30 26.63 -14.53
N SER A 120 3.39 27.00 -13.86
CA SER A 120 4.35 28.05 -14.16
C SER A 120 5.67 27.72 -13.47
N CYS A 121 6.72 27.40 -14.23
CA CYS A 121 8.08 27.70 -13.78
C CYS A 121 8.38 29.09 -14.32
N SER A 122 8.37 30.11 -13.47
CA SER A 122 9.08 31.35 -13.76
C SER A 122 10.57 31.06 -13.61
N PRO A 123 11.43 31.30 -14.62
CA PRO A 123 12.86 31.39 -14.40
C PRO A 123 13.19 32.83 -14.03
N ALA A 124 13.44 33.09 -12.75
CA ALA A 124 14.10 34.34 -12.36
C ALA A 124 15.02 34.07 -11.17
N ARG A 125 16.33 34.09 -11.49
CA ARG A 125 17.50 34.24 -10.60
C ARG A 125 17.77 33.05 -9.67
N ALA A 126 18.75 32.20 -9.95
CA ALA A 126 20.18 32.50 -9.86
C ALA A 126 20.54 33.24 -8.56
N CYS A 127 20.89 32.48 -7.51
CA CYS A 127 22.12 32.68 -6.77
C CYS A 127 22.38 31.54 -5.77
N ALA A 128 23.56 30.94 -5.95
CA ALA A 128 24.46 30.47 -4.89
C ALA A 128 23.97 29.37 -3.94
N THR A 129 24.36 28.14 -4.26
CA THR A 129 24.84 27.18 -3.27
C THR A 129 26.07 27.75 -2.56
N PRO A 130 26.17 27.61 -1.23
CA PRO A 130 27.47 27.33 -0.65
C PRO A 130 27.40 26.18 0.37
N ARG A 131 28.15 25.12 0.09
CA ARG A 131 28.71 24.20 1.09
C ARG A 131 30.18 23.99 0.70
N PRO A 132 31.12 23.70 1.62
CA PRO A 132 31.13 23.86 3.08
C PRO A 132 32.36 24.68 3.55
N ARG A 133 32.27 25.42 4.66
CA ARG A 133 33.46 25.96 5.34
C ARG A 133 33.81 25.14 6.58
N ARG A 134 34.88 24.38 6.39
CA ARG A 134 35.80 23.81 7.38
C ARG A 134 36.15 24.86 8.45
N SER A 135 35.81 24.60 9.71
CA SER A 135 36.44 25.26 10.85
C SER A 135 37.19 24.20 11.65
N SER A 136 38.50 24.22 11.48
CA SER A 136 39.48 23.53 12.30
C SER A 136 40.07 24.54 13.29
N ARG A 137 40.08 24.25 14.60
CA ARG A 137 41.26 24.27 15.51
C ARG A 137 40.90 24.50 16.98
N GLY A 138 41.59 23.72 17.83
CA GLY A 138 41.88 23.97 19.25
C GLY A 138 40.99 23.17 20.21
N SER A 139 41.44 22.16 20.97
CA SER A 139 42.80 21.77 21.39
C SER A 139 42.85 20.29 21.84
N PRO A 140 44.06 19.70 22.02
CA PRO A 140 44.31 18.27 22.22
C PRO A 140 44.71 17.93 23.68
N PRO A 141 45.43 16.83 23.96
CA PRO A 141 44.93 15.57 24.52
C PRO A 141 45.28 15.38 26.01
N ILE A 142 44.63 14.45 26.71
CA ILE A 142 45.16 13.93 27.97
C ILE A 142 45.33 12.41 27.85
N HIS A 143 46.58 12.01 28.01
CA HIS A 143 47.06 10.63 28.11
C HIS A 143 46.70 9.98 29.45
N GLY A 144 46.70 8.66 29.45
CA GLY A 144 46.78 7.78 30.63
C GLY A 144 45.86 6.58 30.43
N ARG A 145 46.22 5.55 29.65
CA ARG A 145 47.30 4.56 29.84
C ARG A 145 47.17 3.77 31.16
N THR A 146 47.07 2.45 30.97
CA THR A 146 47.56 1.32 31.80
C THR A 146 46.73 0.77 32.96
N GLY A 147 46.57 -0.56 32.92
CA GLY A 147 46.22 -1.45 34.03
C GLY A 147 44.81 -2.00 33.90
N GLY A 148 44.55 -3.29 33.74
CA GLY A 148 45.36 -4.48 33.85
C GLY A 148 44.50 -5.68 33.44
N SER A 149 45.19 -6.72 33.00
CA SER A 149 44.65 -7.98 32.49
C SER A 149 44.20 -8.89 33.67
N PRO A 150 44.06 -10.21 33.50
CA PRO A 150 42.81 -10.95 33.41
C PRO A 150 42.49 -11.75 34.69
N ALA A 151 41.26 -12.27 34.83
CA ALA A 151 40.98 -13.35 35.78
C ALA A 151 40.00 -14.37 35.20
N ARG A 152 40.55 -15.54 34.87
CA ARG A 152 39.94 -16.88 34.84
C ARG A 152 40.89 -17.74 35.72
N PRO A 153 40.56 -18.94 36.23
CA PRO A 153 39.30 -19.70 36.18
C PRO A 153 38.94 -20.28 37.60
N PRO A 154 38.51 -21.55 37.79
CA PRO A 154 37.13 -21.97 38.06
C PRO A 154 36.96 -22.69 39.43
N SER A 155 35.75 -23.21 39.69
CA SER A 155 35.42 -24.47 40.40
C SER A 155 34.36 -24.33 41.50
N THR A 156 33.27 -25.11 41.32
CA THR A 156 32.32 -25.78 42.25
C THR A 156 30.99 -25.82 41.50
N SER A 157 30.42 -26.94 41.06
CA SER A 157 30.39 -28.32 41.58
C SER A 157 30.24 -29.34 40.45
#